data_AF-A0A838PFU4-F1
#
_entry.id   AF-A0A838PFU4-F1
#
_cell.length_a   1.000
_cell.length_b   1.000
_cell.length_c   1.000
_cell.angle_alpha   90.00
_cell.angle_beta   90.00
_cell.angle_gamma   90.00
#
_symmetry.space_group_name_H-M   'P 1'
#
loop_
_entity.id
_entity.type
_entity.pdbx_description
1 polymer ?
#
loop_
_entity_poly.entity_id
_entity_poly.type
_entity_poly.pdbx_seq_one_letter_code
_entity_poly.pdbx_strand_id
1 'polypeptide(L)' 'QALEFLREDEAVEVTPESVRLRKLYLEKNERVKVARRAKNN' A
#
# COMPACT_ATOMS: atom_id res chain seq x y z
N GLN A 1 7.57 -14.98 2.06
CA GLN A 1 6.38 -15.15 1.20
C GLN A 1 5.57 -13.87 1.05
N ALA A 2 5.09 -13.19 2.11
CA ALA A 2 4.21 -12.01 1.96
C ALA A 2 4.80 -10.80 1.19
N LEU A 3 6.12 -10.59 1.26
CA LEU A 3 6.79 -9.46 0.58
C LEU A 3 6.82 -9.59 -0.95
N GLU A 4 6.77 -10.81 -1.48
CA GLU A 4 6.87 -11.07 -2.92
C GLU A 4 5.54 -10.79 -3.66
N PHE A 5 4.43 -10.65 -2.94
CA PHE A 5 3.09 -10.40 -3.51
C PHE A 5 2.61 -8.96 -3.33
N LEU A 6 3.44 -8.08 -2.75
CA LEU A 6 3.06 -6.69 -2.56
C LEU A 6 2.98 -5.96 -3.89
N ARG A 7 1.88 -5.25 -4.09
CA ARG A 7 1.78 -4.24 -5.15
C ARG A 7 2.54 -2.99 -4.75
N GLU A 8 2.88 -2.16 -5.72
CA GLU A 8 3.60 -0.89 -5.51
C GLU A 8 2.85 0.07 -4.57
N ASP A 9 1.53 -0.07 -4.43
CA ASP A 9 0.70 0.76 -3.53
C ASP A 9 0.45 0.13 -2.15
N GLU A 10 1.13 -0.97 -1.83
CA GLU A 10 0.97 -1.76 -0.61
C GLU A 10 2.26 -1.82 0.22
N ALA A 11 2.11 -2.13 1.50
CA ALA A 11 3.20 -2.36 2.43
C ALA A 11 2.82 -3.44 3.46
N VAL A 12 3.83 -4.02 4.11
CA VAL A 12 3.66 -4.86 5.30
C VAL A 12 4.05 -4.04 6.52
N GLU A 13 3.14 -3.96 7.48
CA GLU A 13 3.45 -3.44 8.80
C GLU A 13 3.84 -4.59 9.72
N VAL A 14 5.02 -4.47 10.32
CA VAL A 14 5.57 -5.46 11.23
C VAL A 14 5.69 -4.84 12.61
N THR A 15 5.05 -5.46 13.59
CA THR A 15 5.26 -5.21 15.02
C THR A 15 5.65 -6.52 15.71
N PRO A 16 6.20 -6.49 16.93
CA PRO A 16 6.54 -7.73 17.66
C PRO A 16 5.34 -8.66 17.87
N GLU A 17 4.13 -8.09 17.96
CA GLU A 17 2.89 -8.84 18.22
C GLU A 17 2.18 -9.31 16.94
N SER A 18 2.46 -8.68 15.79
CA SER A 18 1.64 -8.90 14.59
C SER A 18 2.31 -8.48 13.29
N VAL A 19 1.89 -9.13 12.21
CA VAL A 19 2.26 -8.75 10.84
C VAL A 19 0.97 -8.52 10.06
N ARG A 20 0.82 -7.35 9.44
CA ARG A 20 -0.38 -6.96 8.68
C ARG A 20 -0.03 -6.41 7.31
N LEU A 21 -0.89 -6.67 6.33
CA LEU A 21 -0.86 -5.97 5.04
C LEU A 21 -1.60 -4.63 5.18
N ARG A 22 -1.03 -3.57 4.59
CA ARG A 22 -1.63 -2.24 4.54
C ARG A 22 -1.41 -1.59 3.18
N LYS A 23 -2.21 -0.58 2.87
CA LYS A 23 -1.94 0.33 1.75
C LYS A 23 -0.94 1.39 2.19
N LEU A 24 -0.13 1.88 1.26
CA LEU A 24 0.76 3.03 1.49
C LEU A 24 -0.05 4.26 1.91
N TYR A 25 -1.14 4.53 1.18
CA TYR A 25 -2.11 5.55 1.53
C TYR A 25 -3.31 4.90 2.22
N LEU A 26 -3.51 5.22 3.49
CA LEU A 26 -4.63 4.68 4.28
C LEU A 26 -5.97 5.25 3.80
N GLU A 27 -6.00 6.56 3.60
CA GLU A 27 -7.20 7.27 3.15
C GLU A 27 -7.60 6.89 1.72
N LYS A 28 -8.89 6.61 1.52
CA LYS A 28 -9.42 6.22 0.20
C LYS A 28 -9.21 7.33 -0.83
N ASN A 29 -9.41 8.58 -0.43
CA ASN A 29 -9.29 9.73 -1.34
C ASN A 29 -7.85 9.92 -1.82
N GLU A 30 -6.87 9.73 -0.93
CA GLU A 30 -5.45 9.84 -1.27
C GLU A 30 -5.02 8.72 -2.25
N ARG A 31 -5.51 7.49 -2.05
CA ARG A 31 -5.30 6.39 -3.01
C ARG A 31 -5.77 6.74 -4.42
N VAL A 32 -6.97 7.29 -4.55
CA VAL A 32 -7.53 7.65 -5.86
C VAL A 32 -6.72 8.77 -6.52
N LYS A 33 -6.28 9.78 -5.75
CA LYS A 33 -5.45 10.86 -6.28
C LYS A 33 -4.11 10.34 -6.82
N VAL A 34 -3.44 9.47 -6.07
CA VAL A 34 -2.15 8.91 -6.44
C VAL A 34 -2.28 7.99 -7.65
N ALA A 35 -3.27 7.10 -7.68
CA ALA A 35 -3.53 6.24 -8.83
C ALA A 35 -3.82 7.04 -10.12
N ARG A 36 -4.54 8.15 -10.01
CA ARG A 36 -4.78 9.05 -11.16
C ARG A 36 -3.50 9.73 -11.65
N ARG A 37 -2.63 10.19 -10.73
CA ARG A 37 -1.33 10.78 -11.08
C ARG A 37 -0.44 9.77 -11.79
N ALA A 38 -0.36 8.54 -11.28
CA ALA A 38 0.44 7.46 -11.87
C ALA A 38 -0.02 7.08 -13.29
N LYS A 39 -1.31 7.24 -13.61
CA LYS A 39 -1.84 6.99 -14.97
C LYS A 39 -1.50 8.10 -15.97
N ASN A 40 -1.27 9.31 -15.49
CA ASN A 40 -1.07 10.50 -16.34
C ASN A 40 0.40 10.85 -16.59
N ASN A 41 1.33 10.11 -15.95
CA ASN A 41 2.76 10.12 -16.26
C ASN A 41 3.09 8.93 -17.15
#